data_AF-A0A377DF60-F1
#
_entry.id   AF-A0A377DF60-F1
#
_cell.length_a   1.000
_cell.length_b   1.000
_cell.length_c   1.000
_cell.angle_alpha   90.00
_cell.angle_beta   90.00
_cell.angle_gamma   90.00
#
_symmetry.space_group_name_H-M   'P 1'
#
loop_
_entity.id
_entity.type
_entity.pdbx_description
1 polymer ?
#
loop_
_entity_poly.entity_id
_entity_poly.type
_entity_poly.pdbx_seq_one_letter_code
_entity_poly.pdbx_strand_id
1 'polypeptide(L)'
;MELIFLGTSAGVPTRTRNVTAILLNLQHPTQSGLWLFDCGEGTQHQLLHTAFNLENWTRFLSVTFMAIIFWFTRLAVQSFYVRHYPTLNDLWSARYP
;
A
#
# COMPACT_ATOMS: atom_id res chain seq x y z
N MET A 1 -1.59 23.36 0.77
CA MET A 1 -1.68 22.01 1.39
C MET A 1 -2.55 21.16 0.48
N GLU A 2 -2.07 19.99 0.09
CA GLU A 2 -2.73 19.10 -0.87
C GLU A 2 -2.66 17.66 -0.37
N LEU A 3 -3.78 16.93 -0.50
CA LEU A 3 -3.94 15.54 -0.09
C LEU A 3 -4.18 14.67 -1.33
N ILE A 4 -3.36 13.65 -1.49
CA ILE A 4 -3.37 12.76 -2.66
C ILE A 4 -3.59 11.33 -2.16
N PHE A 5 -4.66 10.70 -2.65
CA PHE A 5 -4.96 9.32 -2.31
C PHE A 5 -4.25 8.39 -3.31
N LEU A 6 -3.23 7.66 -2.83
CA LEU A 6 -2.54 6.63 -3.60
C LEU A 6 -3.27 5.28 -3.51
N GLY A 7 -4.03 5.08 -2.43
CA GLY A 7 -4.92 3.93 -2.29
C GLY A 7 -5.91 4.12 -1.16
N THR A 8 -7.08 3.49 -1.31
CA THR A 8 -8.25 3.66 -0.45
C THR A 8 -8.90 2.34 -0.04
N SER A 9 -8.35 1.20 -0.49
CA SER A 9 -8.87 -0.12 -0.16
C SER A 9 -8.39 -0.59 1.21
N ALA A 10 -9.29 -1.12 2.04
CA ALA A 10 -8.94 -1.71 3.32
C ALA A 10 -8.58 -3.20 3.14
N GLY A 11 -7.45 -3.63 3.72
CA GLY A 11 -7.05 -5.04 3.79
C GLY A 11 -6.39 -5.60 2.53
N VAL A 12 -7.10 -5.64 1.40
CA VAL A 12 -6.60 -6.21 0.13
C VAL A 12 -6.77 -5.26 -1.05
N PRO A 13 -5.82 -5.25 -2.00
CA PRO A 13 -5.96 -4.46 -3.21
C PRO A 13 -7.04 -5.08 -4.10
N THR A 14 -7.70 -4.22 -4.87
CA THR A 14 -8.70 -4.59 -5.87
C THR A 14 -8.21 -4.17 -7.24
N ARG A 15 -8.87 -4.63 -8.31
CA ARG A 15 -8.51 -4.23 -9.69
C ARG A 15 -8.53 -2.72 -9.93
N THR A 16 -9.31 -1.97 -9.17
CA THR A 16 -9.52 -0.53 -9.38
C THR A 16 -8.99 0.33 -8.24
N ARG A 17 -8.69 -0.25 -7.08
CA ARG A 17 -8.25 0.48 -5.88
C ARG A 17 -7.14 -0.26 -5.18
N ASN A 18 -6.02 0.46 -4.99
CA ASN A 18 -4.93 -0.06 -4.18
C ASN A 18 -5.24 0.06 -2.68
N VAL A 19 -4.48 -0.67 -1.87
CA VAL A 19 -4.53 -0.62 -0.40
C VAL A 19 -4.18 0.77 0.15
N THR A 20 -4.65 1.09 1.35
CA THR A 20 -4.55 2.42 1.95
C THR A 20 -3.15 3.02 1.88
N ALA A 21 -3.08 4.21 1.26
CA ALA A 21 -1.90 5.07 1.21
C ALA A 21 -2.33 6.49 0.83
N ILE A 22 -1.86 7.47 1.59
CA ILE A 22 -2.22 8.89 1.42
C ILE A 22 -0.95 9.73 1.47
N LEU A 23 -0.72 10.51 0.43
CA LEU A 23 0.39 11.46 0.35
C LEU A 23 -0.13 12.86 0.68
N LEU A 24 0.51 13.52 1.64
CA LEU A 24 0.25 14.89 2.03
C LEU A 24 1.40 15.76 1.54
N ASN A 25 1.06 16.71 0.66
CA ASN A 25 1.97 17.72 0.14
C ASN A 25 1.79 19.03 0.95
N LEU A 26 2.73 19.27 1.85
CA LEU A 26 2.82 20.50 2.62
C LEU A 26 3.65 21.53 1.85
N GLN A 27 2.96 22.48 1.23
CA GLN A 27 3.58 23.61 0.52
C GLN A 27 3.63 24.82 1.46
N HIS A 28 4.44 24.75 2.53
CA HIS A 28 4.60 25.86 3.48
C HIS A 28 5.88 26.65 3.19
N PRO A 29 5.88 28.01 3.27
CA PRO A 29 7.04 28.84 2.94
C PRO A 29 8.32 28.52 3.75
N THR A 30 8.16 28.04 4.98
CA THR A 30 9.29 27.73 5.89
C THR A 30 9.56 26.23 6.06
N GLN A 31 8.60 25.37 5.72
CA GLN A 31 8.69 23.92 5.91
C GLN A 31 7.87 23.21 4.83
N SER A 32 8.40 23.17 3.61
CA SER A 32 7.85 22.32 2.57
C SER A 32 8.21 20.86 2.82
N GLY A 33 7.28 19.95 2.58
CA GLY A 33 7.58 18.53 2.72
C GLY A 33 6.49 17.60 2.23
N LEU A 34 6.91 16.40 1.84
CA LEU A 34 6.02 15.30 1.48
C LEU A 34 5.93 14.32 2.64
N TRP A 35 4.71 14.06 3.08
CA TRP A 35 4.42 13.13 4.16
C TRP A 35 3.55 12.00 3.62
N LEU A 36 3.99 10.76 3.77
CA LEU A 36 3.16 9.60 3.42
C LEU A 36 2.56 8.99 4.67
N PHE A 37 1.26 8.81 4.63
CA PHE A 37 0.44 8.12 5.62
C PHE A 37 0.01 6.78 5.05
N ASP A 38 0.33 5.71 5.77
CA ASP A 38 0.19 4.32 5.33
C ASP A 38 1.00 3.96 4.08
N CYS A 39 1.40 2.69 4.02
CA CYS A 39 2.16 2.15 2.90
C CYS A 39 1.70 0.73 2.65
N GLY A 40 0.50 0.61 2.08
CA GLY A 40 0.05 -0.67 1.58
C GLY A 40 0.91 -1.15 0.39
N GLU A 41 0.81 -2.43 0.07
CA GLU A 41 1.39 -3.04 -1.13
C GLU A 41 1.10 -2.21 -2.40
N GLY A 42 2.08 -2.05 -3.28
CA GLY A 42 1.92 -1.29 -4.52
C GLY A 42 1.89 0.24 -4.37
N THR A 43 2.00 0.81 -3.15
CA THR A 43 2.08 2.27 -2.96
C THR A 43 3.22 2.91 -3.76
N GLN A 44 4.37 2.23 -3.86
CA GLN A 44 5.49 2.68 -4.69
C GLN A 44 5.11 2.81 -6.18
N HIS A 45 4.32 1.86 -6.72
CA HIS A 45 3.90 1.89 -8.11
C HIS A 45 2.93 3.05 -8.34
N GLN A 46 2.00 3.28 -7.40
CA GLN A 46 1.10 4.43 -7.44
C GLN A 46 1.86 5.75 -7.36
N LEU A 47 2.95 5.81 -6.60
CA LEU A 47 3.78 6.99 -6.51
C LEU A 47 4.48 7.32 -7.83
N LEU A 48 4.96 6.31 -8.57
CA LEU A 48 5.59 6.51 -9.88
C LEU A 48 4.65 7.11 -10.93
N HIS A 49 3.33 7.02 -10.71
CA HIS A 49 2.31 7.67 -11.54
C HIS A 49 2.01 9.12 -11.12
N THR A 50 2.67 9.63 -10.08
CA THR A 50 2.55 11.02 -9.64
C THR A 50 3.77 11.84 -10.05
N ALA A 51 3.67 13.17 -9.97
CA ALA A 51 4.80 14.07 -10.23
C ALA A 51 5.79 14.17 -9.04
N PHE A 52 5.63 13.34 -7.99
CA PHE A 52 6.40 13.44 -6.75
C PHE A 52 7.56 12.44 -6.73
N ASN A 53 8.78 12.94 -6.56
CA ASN A 53 9.99 12.12 -6.45
C ASN A 53 10.25 11.63 -5.02
N LEU A 54 10.80 10.41 -4.93
CA LEU A 54 11.24 9.75 -3.69
C LEU A 54 12.33 10.51 -2.91
N GLU A 55 13.03 11.43 -3.56
CA GLU A 55 14.13 12.20 -2.95
C GLU A 55 13.65 13.34 -2.04
N ASN A 56 12.42 13.83 -2.23
CA ASN A 56 11.88 14.99 -1.48
C ASN A 56 11.08 14.58 -0.22
N TRP A 57 11.25 13.33 0.24
CA TRP A 57 10.45 12.76 1.31
C TRP A 57 10.92 13.24 2.65
N THR A 58 10.05 13.96 3.36
CA THR A 58 10.42 14.55 4.64
C THR A 58 10.03 13.65 5.79
N ARG A 59 8.86 12.99 5.71
CA ARG A 59 8.34 12.16 6.79
C ARG A 59 7.52 10.98 6.26
N PHE A 60 7.62 9.85 6.95
CA PHE A 60 6.84 8.65 6.69
C PHE A 60 6.12 8.24 7.98
N LEU A 61 4.81 8.06 7.92
CA LEU A 61 3.98 7.61 9.03
C LEU A 61 3.18 6.38 8.60
N SER A 62 3.66 5.19 8.96
CA SER A 62 2.88 3.95 8.79
C SER A 62 1.95 3.78 9.98
N VAL A 63 0.64 3.63 9.75
CA VAL A 63 -0.30 3.22 10.80
C VAL A 63 -0.27 1.69 10.86
N THR A 64 0.72 1.17 11.59
CA THR A 64 1.13 -0.24 11.60
C THR A 64 0.08 -1.24 12.09
N PHE A 65 -1.03 -0.78 12.68
CA PHE A 65 -1.94 -1.66 13.43
C PHE A 65 -2.82 -2.55 12.53
N MET A 66 -3.12 -2.17 11.30
CA MET A 66 -3.93 -2.99 10.38
C MET A 66 -3.07 -3.80 9.40
N ALA A 67 -1.93 -3.28 8.92
CA ALA A 67 -1.15 -3.95 7.89
C ALA A 67 -0.50 -5.26 8.37
N ILE A 68 0.04 -5.32 9.59
CA ILE A 68 0.75 -6.50 10.13
C ILE A 68 -0.20 -7.68 10.38
N ILE A 69 -1.35 -7.44 11.00
CA ILE A 69 -2.32 -8.52 11.32
C ILE A 69 -2.87 -9.14 10.03
N PHE A 70 -3.17 -8.32 9.01
CA PHE A 70 -3.64 -8.82 7.73
C PHE A 70 -2.54 -9.51 6.91
N TRP A 71 -1.27 -9.08 7.03
CA TRP A 71 -0.15 -9.79 6.43
C TRP A 71 0.08 -11.17 7.05
N PHE A 72 0.05 -11.28 8.39
CA PHE A 72 0.23 -12.56 9.08
C PHE A 72 -0.94 -13.52 8.82
N THR A 73 -2.18 -13.03 8.85
CA THR A 73 -3.35 -13.86 8.52
C THR A 73 -3.33 -14.29 7.06
N ARG A 74 -2.93 -13.42 6.12
CA ARG A 74 -2.77 -13.79 4.70
C ARG A 74 -1.66 -14.81 4.48
N LEU A 75 -0.50 -14.66 5.12
CA LEU A 75 0.61 -15.61 5.04
C LEU A 75 0.20 -16.99 5.61
N ALA A 76 -0.52 -17.00 6.73
CA ALA A 76 -1.04 -18.23 7.33
C ALA A 76 -2.07 -18.92 6.42
N VAL A 77 -3.02 -18.16 5.85
CA VAL A 77 -4.01 -18.69 4.91
C VAL A 77 -3.36 -19.19 3.63
N GLN A 78 -2.37 -18.47 3.10
CA GLN A 78 -1.64 -18.88 1.90
C GLN A 78 -0.81 -20.14 2.17
N SER A 79 -0.13 -20.24 3.32
CA SER A 79 0.57 -21.46 3.73
C SER A 79 -0.38 -22.65 3.87
N PHE A 80 -1.59 -22.43 4.41
CA PHE A 80 -2.63 -23.45 4.52
C PHE A 80 -3.14 -23.90 3.13
N TYR A 81 -3.44 -22.96 2.23
CA TYR A 81 -3.95 -23.26 0.88
C TYR A 81 -2.90 -23.96 0.01
N VAL A 82 -1.65 -23.48 0.01
CA VAL A 82 -0.54 -24.12 -0.71
C VAL A 82 -0.37 -25.58 -0.26
N ARG A 83 -0.59 -25.86 1.04
CA ARG A 83 -0.45 -27.21 1.60
C ARG A 83 -1.63 -28.14 1.27
N HIS A 84 -2.87 -27.62 1.18
CA HIS A 84 -4.07 -28.46 1.09
C HIS A 84 -4.76 -28.41 -0.29
N TYR A 85 -4.50 -27.38 -1.10
CA TYR A 85 -5.16 -27.17 -2.40
C TYR A 85 -4.15 -26.69 -3.47
N PRO A 86 -3.16 -27.52 -3.83
CA PRO A 86 -2.06 -27.11 -4.72
C PRO A 86 -2.52 -26.73 -6.14
N THR A 87 -3.65 -27.26 -6.61
CA THR A 87 -4.22 -26.96 -7.93
C THR A 87 -4.89 -25.57 -8.03
N LEU A 88 -5.09 -24.89 -6.90
CA LEU A 88 -5.66 -23.53 -6.84
C LEU A 88 -4.58 -22.44 -6.70
N ASN A 89 -3.30 -22.80 -6.59
CA ASN A 89 -2.20 -21.84 -6.46
C ASN A 89 -2.16 -20.85 -7.63
N ASP A 90 -2.36 -21.34 -8.85
CA ASP A 90 -2.29 -20.50 -10.05
C ASP A 90 -3.42 -19.46 -10.08
N LEU A 91 -4.60 -19.79 -9.54
CA LEU A 91 -5.74 -18.86 -9.42
C LEU A 91 -5.52 -17.81 -8.32
N TRP A 92 -4.77 -18.15 -7.28
CA TRP A 92 -4.40 -17.23 -6.21
C TRP A 92 -3.32 -16.24 -6.66
N SER A 93 -2.28 -16.75 -7.34
CA SER A 93 -1.21 -15.96 -7.95
C SER A 93 -1.73 -15.01 -9.04
N ALA A 94 -2.74 -15.43 -9.80
CA ALA A 94 -3.36 -14.59 -10.83
C ALA A 94 -4.26 -13.47 -10.28
N ARG A 95 -4.65 -13.52 -8.99
CA ARG A 95 -5.58 -12.55 -8.39
C ARG A 95 -4.85 -11.34 -7.78
N TYR A 96 -3.56 -11.46 -7.50
CA TYR A 96 -2.73 -10.42 -6.89
C TYR A 96 -1.35 -10.41 -7.57
N PRO A 97 -1.17 -9.63 -8.67
CA PRO A 97 0.14 -9.43 -9.30
C PRO A 97 1.09 -8.59 -8.43
#